data_AF-A0A820L2E2-F1
#
_entry.id   AF-A0A820L2E2-F1
#
_cell.length_a   1.000
_cell.length_b   1.000
_cell.length_c   1.000
_cell.angle_alpha   90.00
_cell.angle_beta   90.00
_cell.angle_gamma   90.00
#
_symmetry.space_group_name_H-M   'P 1'
#
loop_
_entity.id
_entity.type
_entity.pdbx_description
1 polymer ?
#
loop_
_entity_poly.entity_id
_entity_poly.type
_entity_poly.pdbx_seq_one_letter_code
_entity_poly.pdbx_strand_id
1 'polypeptide(L)' 'TQIKRTILFLCAETDPSFTPDLRQTFEKELSSNGLGTFIEYPGTQHGFLVRPHGSADVSQQRDKAVQDAVHFFKKNL' A
#
# COMPACT_ATOMS: atom_id res chain seq x y z
N THR A 1 0.42 -21.23 -5.78
CA THR A 1 1.62 -20.68 -6.45
C THR A 1 2.48 -20.04 -5.38
N GLN A 2 3.74 -20.43 -5.19
CA GLN A 2 4.56 -19.89 -4.10
C GLN A 2 5.11 -18.51 -4.52
N ILE A 3 4.80 -17.47 -3.75
CA ILE A 3 5.37 -16.13 -3.92
C ILE A 3 6.84 -16.18 -3.46
N LYS A 4 7.76 -15.67 -4.29
CA LYS A 4 9.22 -15.77 -4.07
C LYS A 4 9.92 -14.42 -3.93
N ARG A 5 9.18 -13.32 -4.06
CA ARG A 5 9.73 -11.95 -4.02
C ARG A 5 8.98 -11.13 -3.00
N THR A 6 9.64 -10.10 -2.48
CA THR A 6 8.99 -9.12 -1.62
C THR A 6 7.96 -8.33 -2.42
N ILE A 7 6.84 -8.00 -1.77
CA ILE A 7 5.70 -7.29 -2.34
C ILE A 7 5.40 -6.09 -1.44
N LEU A 8 5.25 -4.93 -2.07
CA LEU A 8 4.79 -3.71 -1.43
C LEU A 8 3.30 -3.48 -1.72
N PHE A 9 2.52 -3.24 -0.68
CA PHE A 9 1.13 -2.80 -0.75
C PHE A 9 1.05 -1.34 -0.27
N LEU A 10 0.52 -0.48 -1.14
CA LEU A 10 0.23 0.91 -0.83
C LEU A 10 -1.28 1.02 -0.61
N CYS A 11 -1.69 0.99 0.66
CA CYS A 11 -3.08 0.83 1.06
C CYS A 11 -3.72 2.19 1.31
N ALA A 12 -4.85 2.46 0.64
CA ALA A 12 -5.69 3.58 1.02
C ALA A 12 -6.49 3.25 2.28
N GLU A 13 -6.66 4.22 3.18
CA GLU A 13 -7.35 4.03 4.47
C GLU A 13 -8.83 3.66 4.29
N THR A 14 -9.51 4.29 3.32
CA THR A 14 -10.97 4.16 3.15
C THR A 14 -11.37 3.47 1.85
N ASP A 15 -10.55 2.55 1.35
CA ASP A 15 -10.83 1.81 0.11
C ASP A 15 -11.92 0.72 0.34
N PRO A 16 -13.11 0.85 -0.26
CA PRO A 16 -14.17 -0.16 -0.09
C PRO A 16 -13.85 -1.48 -0.79
N SER A 17 -12.92 -1.50 -1.74
CA SER A 17 -12.50 -2.70 -2.48
C SER A 17 -11.42 -3.49 -1.74
N PHE A 18 -10.69 -2.85 -0.83
CA PHE A 18 -9.64 -3.46 -0.02
C PHE A 18 -9.99 -3.35 1.46
N THR A 19 -11.00 -4.13 1.84
CA THR A 19 -11.55 -4.12 3.20
C THR A 19 -10.54 -4.58 4.25
N PRO A 20 -10.72 -4.22 5.54
CA PRO A 20 -9.85 -4.66 6.62
C PRO A 20 -9.68 -6.18 6.70
N ASP A 21 -10.76 -6.95 6.51
CA ASP A 21 -10.72 -8.42 6.54
C ASP A 21 -9.86 -8.99 5.40
N LEU A 22 -9.99 -8.41 4.20
CA LEU A 22 -9.19 -8.81 3.05
C LEU A 22 -7.72 -8.48 3.30
N ARG A 23 -7.43 -7.27 3.81
CA ARG A 23 -6.08 -6.86 4.17
C ARG A 23 -5.44 -7.80 5.19
N GLN A 24 -6.15 -8.12 6.28
CA GLN A 24 -5.66 -9.04 7.31
C GLN A 24 -5.35 -10.42 6.74
N THR A 25 -6.14 -10.89 5.78
CA THR A 25 -5.89 -12.16 5.10
C THR A 25 -4.55 -12.13 4.35
N PHE A 26 -4.30 -11.08 3.57
CA PHE A 26 -3.03 -10.91 2.85
C PHE A 26 -1.84 -10.67 3.80
N GLU A 27 -2.01 -9.87 4.84
CA GLU A 27 -0.98 -9.63 5.86
C GLU A 27 -0.57 -10.95 6.51
N LYS A 28 -1.54 -11.80 6.87
CA LYS A 28 -1.26 -13.13 7.45
C LYS A 28 -0.51 -14.03 6.48
N GLU A 29 -0.95 -14.11 5.23
CA GLU A 29 -0.32 -14.96 4.22
C GLU A 29 1.12 -14.52 3.90
N LEU A 30 1.35 -13.21 3.74
CA LEU A 30 2.63 -12.69 3.30
C LEU A 30 3.62 -12.42 4.44
N SER A 31 3.13 -12.08 5.63
CA SER A 31 4.00 -11.90 6.81
C SER A 31 4.55 -13.23 7.31
N SER A 32 3.79 -14.33 7.18
CA SER A 32 4.28 -15.68 7.51
C SER A 32 5.52 -16.08 6.70
N ASN A 33 5.70 -15.48 5.52
CA ASN A 33 6.85 -15.71 4.64
C ASN A 33 7.86 -14.55 4.65
N GLY A 34 7.60 -13.48 5.41
CA GLY A 34 8.43 -12.26 5.42
C GLY A 34 8.45 -11.50 4.09
N LEU A 35 7.44 -11.68 3.24
CA LEU A 35 7.43 -11.15 1.88
C LEU A 35 6.55 -9.90 1.71
N GLY A 36 5.63 -9.62 2.63
CA GLY A 36 4.69 -8.50 2.49
C GLY A 36 5.11 -7.26 3.28
N THR A 37 5.12 -6.10 2.63
CA THR A 37 5.17 -4.79 3.30
C THR A 37 3.89 -4.04 2.99
N PHE A 38 3.16 -3.62 4.02
CA PHE A 38 1.88 -2.91 3.88
C PHE A 38 2.03 -1.53 4.51
N ILE A 39 1.72 -0.48 3.75
CA ILE A 39 1.77 0.90 4.22
C ILE A 39 0.39 1.51 4.01
N GLU A 40 -0.22 2.01 5.08
CA GLU A 40 -1.50 2.72 5.02
C GLU A 40 -1.29 4.23 4.90
N TYR A 41 -2.11 4.86 4.06
CA TYR A 41 -2.08 6.30 3.80
C TYR A 41 -3.39 6.95 4.30
N PRO A 42 -3.36 7.71 5.41
CA PRO A 42 -4.55 8.30 6.02
C PRO A 42 -5.29 9.28 5.11
N GLY A 43 -6.61 9.33 5.21
CA GLY A 43 -7.47 10.22 4.43
C GLY A 43 -7.57 9.89 2.95
N THR A 44 -6.96 8.80 2.49
CA THR A 44 -6.95 8.41 1.08
C THR A 44 -8.03 7.39 0.74
N GLN A 45 -8.48 7.43 -0.52
CA GLN A 45 -9.48 6.53 -1.10
C GLN A 45 -8.89 5.73 -2.25
N HIS A 46 -9.67 4.79 -2.77
CA HIS A 46 -9.32 4.02 -3.96
C HIS A 46 -8.85 4.94 -5.10
N GLY A 47 -7.67 4.64 -5.67
CA GLY A 47 -7.09 5.40 -6.77
C GLY A 47 -6.38 6.70 -6.40
N PHE A 48 -6.11 6.98 -5.11
CA PHE A 48 -5.44 8.22 -4.67
C PHE A 48 -4.09 8.51 -5.33
N LEU A 49 -3.37 7.47 -5.78
CA LEU A 49 -2.11 7.61 -6.50
C LEU A 49 -2.25 8.30 -7.87
N VAL A 50 -3.38 8.06 -8.55
CA VAL A 50 -3.66 8.57 -9.90
C VAL A 50 -4.55 9.80 -9.83
N ARG A 51 -5.54 9.78 -8.95
CA ARG A 51 -6.52 10.85 -8.76
C ARG A 51 -6.61 11.19 -7.28
N PRO A 52 -5.65 11.96 -6.73
CA PRO A 52 -5.79 12.48 -5.37
C PRO A 52 -7.01 13.40 -5.36
N HIS A 53 -8.09 12.97 -4.70
CA HIS A 53 -9.31 13.74 -4.56
C HIS A 53 -9.50 14.09 -3.09
N GLY A 54 -9.89 15.33 -2.80
CA GLY A 54 -10.05 15.83 -1.43
C GLY A 54 -9.07 16.93 -1.07
N SER A 55 -8.51 16.88 0.15
CA SER A 55 -7.65 17.93 0.70
C SER A 55 -6.22 17.92 0.16
N ALA A 56 -5.47 18.98 0.45
CA ALA A 56 -4.03 19.04 0.19
C ALA A 56 -3.27 17.87 0.86
N ASP A 57 -3.78 17.37 1.98
CA ASP A 57 -3.19 16.23 2.69
C ASP A 57 -3.21 14.95 1.84
N VAL A 58 -4.27 14.72 1.05
CA VAL A 58 -4.34 13.56 0.14
C VAL A 58 -3.27 13.63 -0.94
N SER A 59 -2.96 14.83 -1.43
CA SER A 59 -1.87 15.04 -2.40
C SER A 59 -0.50 14.75 -1.78
N GLN A 60 -0.30 15.13 -0.51
CA GLN A 60 0.94 14.80 0.21
C GLN A 60 1.06 13.29 0.46
N GLN A 61 -0.04 12.61 0.79
CA GLN A 61 -0.04 11.15 0.93
C GLN A 61 0.29 10.44 -0.38
N ARG A 62 -0.21 10.93 -1.52
CA ARG A 62 0.21 10.44 -2.85
C ARG A 62 1.72 10.57 -3.02
N ASP A 63 2.27 11.76 -2.77
CA ASP A 63 3.70 12.00 -3.00
C ASP A 63 4.56 11.13 -2.08
N LYS A 64 4.13 10.95 -0.83
CA LYS A 64 4.74 10.02 0.12
C LYS A 64 4.69 8.57 -0.40
N ALA A 65 3.54 8.11 -0.87
CA ALA A 65 3.38 6.76 -1.40
C ALA A 65 4.29 6.49 -2.62
N VAL A 66 4.50 7.48 -3.48
CA VAL A 66 5.48 7.38 -4.59
C VAL A 66 6.91 7.26 -4.05
N GLN A 67 7.29 8.06 -3.06
CA GLN A 67 8.63 7.97 -2.45
C GLN A 67 8.86 6.62 -1.75
N ASP A 68 7.86 6.12 -1.02
CA ASP A 68 7.92 4.82 -0.36
C ASP A 68 8.09 3.68 -1.38
N ALA A 69 7.38 3.74 -2.51
CA ALA A 69 7.55 2.80 -3.61
C ALA A 69 8.96 2.82 -4.19
N VAL A 70 9.49 4.01 -4.50
CA VAL A 70 10.86 4.17 -5.01
C VAL A 70 11.88 3.64 -3.99
N HIS A 71 11.71 3.96 -2.71
CA HIS A 71 12.60 3.48 -1.66
C HIS A 71 12.56 1.95 -1.53
N PHE A 72 11.38 1.37 -1.54
CA PHE A 72 11.20 -0.09 -1.52
C PHE A 72 11.92 -0.74 -2.70
N PHE A 73 11.72 -0.24 -3.92
CA PHE A 73 12.38 -0.79 -5.10
C PHE A 73 13.91 -0.64 -5.03
N LYS A 74 14.43 0.52 -4.62
CA LYS A 74 15.88 0.72 -4.43
C LYS A 74 16.51 -0.23 -3.41
N LYS A 75 15.74 -0.70 -2.43
CA LYS A 75 16.19 -1.64 -1.40
C LYS A 75 16.15 -3.10 -1.87
N ASN A 76 15.30 -3.44 -2.83
CA ASN A 76 14.96 -4.82 -3.17
C ASN A 76 15.23 -5.20 -4.65
N LEU A 77 15.63 -4.25 -5.50
CA LEU A 77 16.13 -4.45 -6.88
C LEU A 77 17.63 -4.20 -6.91
#